data_AF-A0A1I1NPV6-F1
#
_entry.id   AF-A0A1I1NPV6-F1
#
_cell.length_a   1.000
_cell.length_b   1.000
_cell.length_c   1.000
_cell.angle_alpha   90.00
_cell.angle_beta   90.00
_cell.angle_gamma   90.00
#
_symmetry.space_group_name_H-M   'P 1'
#
loop_
_entity.id
_entity.type
_entity.pdbx_description
1 polymer ?
#
loop_
_entity_poly.entity_id
_entity_poly.type
_entity_poly.pdbx_seq_one_letter_code
_entity_poly.pdbx_strand_id
1 'polypeptide(L)'
;MRNESLDFLNMIKNQKSNARSKTEDRSKVKTTVQEEVKEVSKPLPKKELRPLTKREEKELLIAVIDTETNWDDVVMSIGVAIGRASDFKCLEKKYYVFDRESRKGGMYSYVLHMRDVPEVVCSRERAMDEIKEYFAQNHIDMLFAYNAKFDYNHLPELKEYNWYDIMRIAAYKQYNHSIPETLQFCKTGRLKSDYGVEPIMKMLSGNRRYSEVHNAVLDAEDELKIVELLKQKIDVYECARIN
;
A
#
# COMPACT_ATOMS: atom_id res chain seq x y z
N MET A 1 -27.61 -4.77 2.32
CA MET A 1 -26.69 -4.74 1.16
C MET A 1 -26.63 -3.31 0.65
N ARG A 2 -25.53 -2.58 0.93
CA ARG A 2 -25.28 -1.25 0.37
C ARG A 2 -24.51 -1.44 -0.94
N ASN A 3 -24.92 -0.71 -1.98
CA ASN A 3 -24.50 -0.93 -3.34
C ASN A 3 -23.17 -0.18 -3.61
N GLU A 4 -22.04 -0.86 -3.40
CA GLU A 4 -20.66 -0.32 -3.51
C GLU A 4 -20.36 0.35 -4.87
N SER A 5 -21.12 0.00 -5.91
CA SER A 5 -21.07 0.60 -7.25
C SER A 5 -21.52 2.07 -7.27
N LEU A 6 -22.44 2.46 -6.39
CA LEU A 6 -22.99 3.83 -6.35
C LEU A 6 -22.00 4.83 -5.74
N ASP A 7 -21.26 4.41 -4.71
CA ASP A 7 -20.30 5.26 -4.01
C ASP A 7 -19.10 5.61 -4.90
N PHE A 8 -18.63 4.64 -5.70
CA PHE A 8 -17.58 4.87 -6.71
C PHE A 8 -18.04 5.79 -7.86
N LEU A 9 -19.29 5.66 -8.31
CA LEU A 9 -19.88 6.52 -9.34
C LEU A 9 -20.01 7.98 -8.88
N ASN A 10 -20.27 8.21 -7.59
CA ASN A 10 -20.33 9.54 -7.01
C ASN A 10 -18.93 10.17 -6.89
N MET A 11 -17.90 9.36 -6.63
CA MET A 11 -16.51 9.82 -6.57
C MET A 11 -15.98 10.33 -7.92
N ILE A 12 -16.28 9.63 -9.03
CA ILE A 12 -15.87 10.06 -10.39
C ILE A 12 -16.54 11.37 -10.82
N LYS A 13 -17.76 11.64 -10.36
CA LYS A 13 -18.50 12.87 -10.72
C LYS A 13 -17.92 14.11 -10.04
N ASN A 14 -17.43 14.00 -8.81
CA ASN A 14 -16.87 15.13 -8.05
C ASN A 14 -15.50 15.60 -8.55
N GLN A 15 -14.74 14.77 -9.28
CA GLN A 15 -13.46 15.19 -9.86
C GLN A 15 -13.63 16.09 -11.10
N LYS A 16 -14.79 16.08 -11.76
CA LYS A 16 -15.03 16.89 -12.98
C LYS A 16 -15.51 18.32 -12.68
N SER A 17 -15.94 18.64 -11.46
CA SER A 17 -16.46 19.97 -11.12
C SER A 17 -15.39 20.97 -10.63
N ASN A 18 -14.21 20.51 -10.20
CA ASN A 18 -13.17 21.37 -9.62
C ASN A 18 -12.17 21.97 -10.63
N ALA A 19 -12.37 21.74 -11.94
CA ALA A 19 -11.51 22.27 -12.99
C ALA A 19 -12.17 23.45 -13.73
N ARG A 20 -12.62 24.49 -13.02
CA ARG A 20 -12.97 25.80 -13.63
C ARG A 20 -13.20 26.91 -12.58
N SER A 21 -12.13 27.60 -12.18
CA SER A 21 -12.12 29.05 -11.94
C SER A 21 -10.74 29.54 -11.48
N LYS A 22 -10.09 30.35 -12.32
CA LYS A 22 -9.04 31.29 -11.93
C LYS A 22 -9.14 32.51 -12.85
N THR A 23 -9.48 33.66 -12.28
CA THR A 23 -9.23 34.98 -12.86
C THR A 23 -9.22 36.06 -11.76
N GLU A 24 -8.11 36.81 -11.70
CA GLU A 24 -7.93 38.23 -11.32
C GLU A 24 -8.27 38.66 -9.87
N ASP A 25 -7.65 39.66 -9.21
CA ASP A 25 -7.13 40.95 -9.69
C ASP A 25 -6.14 41.61 -8.67
N ARG A 26 -5.38 42.60 -9.14
CA ARG A 26 -4.42 43.47 -8.42
C ARG A 26 -5.12 44.62 -7.67
N SER A 27 -4.54 45.12 -6.58
CA SER A 27 -4.39 46.58 -6.35
C SER A 27 -3.46 46.95 -5.18
N LYS A 28 -2.88 48.16 -5.27
CA LYS A 28 -1.83 48.79 -4.45
C LYS A 28 -2.44 49.74 -3.41
N VAL A 29 -1.78 49.99 -2.27
CA VAL A 29 -1.77 51.31 -1.58
C VAL A 29 -0.43 51.55 -0.83
N LYS A 30 0.06 52.80 -0.88
CA LYS A 30 1.29 53.37 -0.26
C LYS A 30 0.97 54.26 0.96
N THR A 31 2.01 54.63 1.72
CA THR A 31 2.34 55.93 2.42
C THR A 31 2.60 55.73 3.94
N THR A 32 3.82 55.78 4.52
CA THR A 32 4.85 56.85 4.83
C THR A 32 4.58 57.69 6.09
N VAL A 33 5.48 57.63 7.11
CA VAL A 33 6.10 58.70 7.99
C VAL A 33 7.26 58.04 8.82
N GLN A 34 8.57 58.36 8.69
CA GLN A 34 9.49 59.20 9.53
C GLN A 34 9.43 58.95 11.07
N GLU A 35 10.48 58.87 11.93
CA GLU A 35 11.88 59.33 11.94
C GLU A 35 12.71 58.65 13.10
N GLU A 36 14.04 58.64 12.94
CA GLU A 36 15.19 58.60 13.90
C GLU A 36 15.29 57.62 15.10
N VAL A 37 16.39 56.83 15.16
CA VAL A 37 17.56 56.98 16.10
C VAL A 37 18.77 56.18 15.54
N LYS A 38 19.96 56.79 15.54
CA LYS A 38 21.25 56.16 15.20
C LYS A 38 21.80 55.37 16.38
N GLU A 39 22.21 54.11 16.18
CA GLU A 39 23.27 53.51 16.98
C GLU A 39 24.09 52.50 16.16
N VAL A 40 25.41 52.60 16.31
CA VAL A 40 26.43 51.86 15.57
C VAL A 40 26.54 50.44 16.13
N SER A 41 26.22 49.41 15.33
CA SER A 41 26.71 48.06 15.59
C SER A 41 27.15 47.40 14.27
N LYS A 42 28.40 46.93 14.27
CA LYS A 42 29.07 46.29 13.14
C LYS A 42 28.27 45.05 12.71
N PRO A 43 28.09 44.77 11.40
CA PRO A 43 27.43 43.55 10.99
C PRO A 43 28.28 42.35 11.44
N LEU A 44 27.70 41.49 12.29
CA LEU A 44 28.23 40.16 12.53
C LEU A 44 28.40 39.46 11.17
N PRO A 45 29.46 38.64 10.99
CA PRO A 45 29.68 37.95 9.73
C PRO A 45 28.42 37.19 9.38
N LYS A 46 27.87 37.47 8.19
CA LYS A 46 26.83 36.63 7.61
C LYS A 46 27.43 35.23 7.57
N LYS A 47 27.01 34.36 8.49
CA LYS A 47 27.15 32.92 8.29
C LYS A 47 26.43 32.68 6.97
N GLU A 48 27.21 32.49 5.91
CA GLU A 48 26.70 31.89 4.69
C GLU A 48 25.90 30.67 5.14
N LEU A 49 24.58 30.72 4.94
CA LEU A 49 23.78 29.52 5.04
C LEU A 49 24.37 28.58 4.00
N ARG A 50 25.15 27.61 4.49
CA ARG A 50 25.54 26.47 3.67
C ARG A 50 24.23 25.91 3.11
N PRO A 51 24.14 25.67 1.79
CA PRO A 51 23.03 24.91 1.25
C PRO A 51 22.95 23.63 2.07
N LEU A 52 21.76 23.29 2.57
CA LEU A 52 21.51 21.97 3.15
C LEU A 52 21.94 20.95 2.08
N THR A 53 23.11 20.35 2.30
CA THR A 53 23.59 19.22 1.51
C THR A 53 22.49 18.18 1.51
N LYS A 54 22.14 17.64 0.33
CA LYS A 54 21.25 16.48 0.11
C LYS A 54 21.12 15.65 1.39
N ARG A 55 20.17 16.01 2.23
CA ARG A 55 19.80 15.22 3.40
C ARG A 55 19.18 14.00 2.72
N GLU A 56 19.79 12.84 2.89
CA GLU A 56 19.35 11.58 2.27
C GLU A 56 17.82 11.52 2.40
N GLU A 57 17.10 11.74 1.28
CA GLU A 57 15.66 11.56 1.27
C GLU A 57 15.47 10.08 1.58
N LYS A 58 15.06 9.80 2.81
CA LYS A 58 14.86 8.44 3.28
C LYS A 58 13.83 7.82 2.35
N GLU A 59 14.21 6.72 1.70
CA GLU A 59 13.38 6.11 0.68
C GLU A 59 12.03 5.71 1.28
N LEU A 60 10.94 6.06 0.60
CA LEU A 60 9.60 5.69 1.04
C LEU A 60 9.40 4.19 0.88
N LEU A 61 8.96 3.54 1.95
CA LEU A 61 8.68 2.11 2.00
C LEU A 61 7.18 1.86 2.16
N ILE A 62 6.73 0.74 1.58
CA ILE A 62 5.40 0.19 1.76
C ILE A 62 5.50 -1.21 2.37
N ALA A 63 4.41 -1.69 2.95
CA ALA A 63 4.27 -3.10 3.30
C ALA A 63 3.08 -3.72 2.55
N VAL A 64 3.25 -4.94 2.09
CA VAL A 64 2.17 -5.81 1.62
C VAL A 64 1.94 -6.87 2.68
N ILE A 65 0.70 -7.08 3.08
CA ILE A 65 0.30 -8.01 4.14
C ILE A 65 -0.67 -9.02 3.57
N ASP A 66 -0.46 -10.28 3.91
CA ASP A 66 -1.43 -11.35 3.69
C ASP A 66 -1.63 -12.16 4.97
N THR A 67 -2.84 -12.69 5.17
CA THR A 67 -3.20 -13.49 6.32
C THR A 67 -3.84 -14.81 5.93
N GLU A 68 -3.42 -15.87 6.63
CA GLU A 68 -4.07 -17.17 6.56
C GLU A 68 -4.89 -17.42 7.82
N THR A 69 -6.08 -17.98 7.67
CA THR A 69 -7.00 -18.27 8.77
C THR A 69 -7.19 -19.77 9.00
N ASN A 70 -7.51 -20.11 10.24
CA ASN A 70 -7.87 -21.47 10.63
C ASN A 70 -9.37 -21.73 10.36
N TRP A 71 -9.84 -22.95 10.68
CA TRP A 71 -11.25 -23.33 10.48
C TRP A 71 -12.29 -22.49 11.25
N ASP A 72 -11.87 -21.71 12.25
CA ASP A 72 -12.73 -20.83 13.04
C ASP A 72 -12.68 -19.36 12.56
N ASP A 73 -12.09 -19.09 11.38
CA ASP A 73 -11.90 -17.74 10.84
C ASP A 73 -10.99 -16.86 11.73
N VAL A 74 -10.03 -17.50 12.42
CA VAL A 74 -9.02 -16.82 13.23
C VAL A 74 -7.68 -16.89 12.50
N VAL A 75 -6.99 -15.76 12.39
CA VAL A 75 -5.65 -15.67 11.77
C VAL A 75 -4.69 -16.64 12.46
N MET A 76 -4.03 -17.49 11.68
CA MET A 76 -3.00 -18.43 12.13
C MET A 76 -1.61 -18.06 11.63
N SER A 77 -1.49 -17.26 10.58
CA SER A 77 -0.20 -16.68 10.17
C SER A 77 -0.36 -15.35 9.44
N ILE A 78 0.71 -14.57 9.45
CA ILE A 78 0.82 -13.28 8.76
C ILE A 78 2.12 -13.25 7.98
N GLY A 79 2.00 -12.95 6.69
CA GLY A 79 3.12 -12.59 5.83
C GLY A 79 3.21 -11.08 5.69
N VAL A 80 4.43 -10.55 5.69
CA VAL A 80 4.70 -9.15 5.42
C VAL A 80 5.83 -9.05 4.42
N ALA A 81 5.59 -8.46 3.25
CA ALA A 81 6.61 -8.12 2.28
C ALA A 81 6.84 -6.61 2.25
N ILE A 82 8.09 -6.18 2.43
CA ILE A 82 8.48 -4.76 2.45
C ILE A 82 9.03 -4.39 1.09
N GLY A 83 8.50 -3.31 0.50
CA GLY A 83 8.87 -2.85 -0.83
C GLY A 83 9.22 -1.37 -0.88
N ARG A 84 10.06 -0.97 -1.83
CA ARG A 84 10.33 0.44 -2.12
C ARG A 84 9.16 1.04 -2.89
N ALA A 85 8.61 2.17 -2.46
CA ALA A 85 7.48 2.81 -3.17
C ALA A 85 7.87 3.32 -4.57
N SER A 86 9.17 3.48 -4.84
CA SER A 86 9.72 3.99 -6.10
C SER A 86 9.60 2.99 -7.26
N ASP A 87 9.73 1.69 -6.99
CA ASP A 87 9.69 0.63 -8.02
C ASP A 87 9.10 -0.70 -7.54
N PHE A 88 8.62 -0.77 -6.30
CA PHE A 88 7.99 -1.93 -5.66
C PHE A 88 8.86 -3.18 -5.57
N LYS A 89 10.19 -3.04 -5.66
CA LYS A 89 11.08 -4.18 -5.40
C LYS A 89 11.02 -4.56 -3.93
N CYS A 90 10.83 -5.86 -3.69
CA CYS A 90 10.92 -6.46 -2.36
C CYS A 90 12.34 -6.28 -1.79
N LEU A 91 12.41 -5.79 -0.55
CA LEU A 91 13.64 -5.61 0.21
C LEU A 91 13.78 -6.66 1.31
N GLU A 92 12.67 -6.94 1.98
CA GLU A 92 12.64 -7.80 3.16
C GLU A 92 11.28 -8.47 3.27
N LYS A 93 11.26 -9.63 3.90
CA LYS A 93 10.05 -10.36 4.24
C LYS A 93 10.07 -10.73 5.72
N LYS A 94 8.90 -10.71 6.35
CA LYS A 94 8.69 -11.21 7.71
C LYS A 94 7.54 -12.19 7.69
N TYR A 95 7.68 -13.29 8.41
CA TYR A 95 6.68 -14.33 8.48
C TYR A 95 6.44 -14.74 9.92
N TYR A 96 5.19 -14.64 10.34
CA TYR A 96 4.76 -14.95 11.70
C TYR A 96 3.74 -16.07 11.66
N VAL A 97 3.97 -17.11 12.45
CA VAL A 97 3.02 -18.22 12.65
C VAL A 97 2.57 -18.22 14.11
N PHE A 98 1.26 -18.20 14.32
CA PHE A 98 0.69 -18.13 15.66
C PHE A 98 0.51 -19.53 16.23
N ASP A 99 1.37 -19.91 17.18
CA ASP A 99 1.47 -21.29 17.70
C ASP A 99 0.14 -21.87 18.18
N ARG A 100 -0.68 -21.06 18.86
CA ARG A 100 -1.95 -21.53 19.40
C ARG A 100 -3.00 -21.70 18.30
N GLU A 101 -3.12 -20.71 17.42
CA GLU A 101 -4.13 -20.64 16.38
C GLU A 101 -3.84 -21.63 15.23
N SER A 102 -2.56 -21.87 14.92
CA SER A 102 -2.13 -22.80 13.87
C SER A 102 -2.44 -24.27 14.17
N ARG A 103 -2.39 -24.67 15.46
CA ARG A 103 -2.70 -26.04 15.91
C ARG A 103 -4.14 -26.46 15.63
N LYS A 104 -5.06 -25.49 15.44
CA LYS A 104 -6.45 -25.78 15.06
C LYS A 104 -6.54 -26.36 13.65
N GLY A 105 -5.57 -26.05 12.80
CA GLY A 105 -5.61 -26.35 11.38
C GLY A 105 -6.56 -25.43 10.61
N GLY A 106 -6.40 -25.43 9.30
CA GLY A 106 -7.13 -24.62 8.33
C GLY A 106 -6.91 -25.20 6.93
N MET A 107 -7.50 -24.54 5.93
CA MET A 107 -7.43 -25.00 4.54
C MET A 107 -5.98 -25.17 4.06
N TYR A 108 -5.08 -24.28 4.51
CA TYR A 108 -3.69 -24.21 4.05
C TYR A 108 -2.65 -24.55 5.12
N SER A 109 -3.04 -25.23 6.20
CA SER A 109 -2.08 -25.58 7.26
C SER A 109 -0.94 -26.49 6.80
N TYR A 110 -1.09 -27.20 5.68
CA TYR A 110 -0.07 -28.09 5.13
C TYR A 110 1.11 -27.33 4.48
N VAL A 111 0.93 -26.04 4.15
CA VAL A 111 1.99 -25.15 3.62
C VAL A 111 2.43 -24.10 4.64
N LEU A 112 1.91 -24.13 5.86
CA LEU A 112 2.27 -23.17 6.91
C LEU A 112 3.77 -23.21 7.24
N HIS A 113 4.31 -24.41 7.38
CA HIS A 113 5.71 -24.64 7.72
C HIS A 113 6.47 -25.14 6.49
N MET A 114 7.25 -24.25 5.86
CA MET A 114 8.07 -24.58 4.70
C MET A 114 9.55 -24.51 5.04
N ARG A 115 10.31 -25.54 4.62
CA ARG A 115 11.73 -25.70 4.98
C ARG A 115 12.60 -24.48 4.67
N ASP A 116 12.31 -23.81 3.56
CA ASP A 116 13.12 -22.72 3.02
C ASP A 116 12.48 -21.33 3.24
N VAL A 117 11.45 -21.26 4.08
CA VAL A 117 10.76 -20.01 4.45
C VAL A 117 10.99 -19.78 5.94
N PRO A 118 11.91 -18.88 6.34
CA PRO A 118 12.14 -18.58 7.75
C PRO A 118 10.88 -17.99 8.39
N GLU A 119 10.47 -18.57 9.52
CA GLU A 119 9.27 -18.20 10.26
C GLU A 119 9.61 -17.83 11.71
N VAL A 120 8.81 -16.93 12.28
CA VAL A 120 8.79 -16.65 13.71
C VAL A 120 7.51 -17.24 14.28
N VAL A 121 7.66 -18.33 15.05
CA VAL A 121 6.54 -18.94 15.78
C VAL A 121 6.38 -18.21 17.11
N CYS A 122 5.27 -17.48 17.29
CA CYS A 122 5.03 -16.66 18.48
C CYS A 122 3.54 -16.45 18.78
N SER A 123 3.22 -15.66 19.81
CA SER A 123 1.86 -15.18 20.04
C SER A 123 1.50 -14.06 19.07
N ARG A 124 0.20 -13.86 18.84
CA ARG A 124 -0.30 -12.72 18.06
C ARG A 124 0.12 -11.38 18.62
N GLU A 125 0.05 -11.21 19.94
CA GLU A 125 0.48 -9.98 20.64
C GLU A 125 1.93 -9.64 20.31
N ARG A 126 2.84 -10.60 20.48
CA ARG A 126 4.27 -10.41 20.17
C ARG A 126 4.50 -10.09 18.69
N ALA A 127 3.82 -10.79 17.78
CA ALA A 127 3.93 -10.51 16.35
C ALA A 127 3.47 -9.09 16.01
N MET A 128 2.36 -8.63 16.59
CA MET A 128 1.84 -7.28 16.38
C MET A 128 2.80 -6.21 16.90
N ASP A 129 3.40 -6.43 18.07
CA ASP A 129 4.42 -5.52 18.62
C ASP A 129 5.64 -5.43 17.69
N GLU A 130 6.18 -6.58 17.24
CA GLU A 130 7.32 -6.63 16.33
C GLU A 130 7.00 -5.98 14.96
N ILE A 131 5.81 -6.21 14.41
CA ILE A 131 5.35 -5.59 13.15
C ILE A 131 5.23 -4.06 13.31
N LYS A 132 4.55 -3.59 14.36
CA LYS A 132 4.34 -2.16 14.60
C LYS A 132 5.64 -1.43 14.89
N GLU A 133 6.52 -2.03 15.68
CA GLU A 133 7.85 -1.48 15.94
C GLU A 133 8.63 -1.33 14.63
N TYR A 134 8.62 -2.37 13.80
CA TYR A 134 9.29 -2.33 12.50
C TYR A 134 8.71 -1.25 11.58
N PHE A 135 7.38 -1.13 11.49
CA PHE A 135 6.73 -0.08 10.70
C PHE A 135 7.08 1.32 11.21
N ALA A 136 7.10 1.53 12.52
CA ALA A 136 7.46 2.82 13.12
C ALA A 136 8.93 3.20 12.83
N GLN A 137 9.88 2.26 12.99
CA GLN A 137 11.30 2.49 12.72
C GLN A 137 11.58 2.83 11.24
N ASN A 138 10.79 2.25 10.34
CA ASN A 138 10.93 2.41 8.89
C ASN A 138 9.99 3.46 8.28
N HIS A 139 9.16 4.11 9.07
CA HIS A 139 8.14 5.07 8.64
C HIS A 139 7.17 4.51 7.58
N ILE A 140 6.77 3.26 7.74
CA ILE A 140 5.78 2.61 6.87
C ILE A 140 4.38 3.00 7.36
N ASP A 141 3.61 3.67 6.52
CA ASP A 141 2.21 4.03 6.79
C ASP A 141 1.23 3.45 5.76
N MET A 142 1.72 3.00 4.59
CA MET A 142 0.93 2.39 3.53
C MET A 142 0.98 0.87 3.59
N LEU A 143 -0.17 0.25 3.88
CA LEU A 143 -0.37 -1.19 3.89
C LEU A 143 -1.18 -1.62 2.68
N PHE A 144 -0.64 -2.54 1.91
CA PHE A 144 -1.27 -3.11 0.74
C PHE A 144 -1.67 -4.54 1.04
N ALA A 145 -2.74 -5.00 0.41
CA ALA A 145 -3.15 -6.40 0.41
C ALA A 145 -4.03 -6.66 -0.82
N TYR A 146 -4.05 -7.88 -1.34
CA TYR A 146 -4.97 -8.24 -2.42
C TYR A 146 -6.33 -8.59 -1.83
N ASN A 147 -7.39 -7.92 -2.31
CA ASN A 147 -8.68 -8.00 -1.63
C ASN A 147 -8.56 -7.55 -0.15
N ALA A 148 -7.83 -6.45 0.07
CA ALA A 148 -7.38 -5.94 1.37
C ALA A 148 -8.44 -5.81 2.46
N LYS A 149 -9.72 -5.79 2.10
CA LYS A 149 -10.82 -5.74 3.07
C LYS A 149 -10.80 -6.96 4.00
N PHE A 150 -10.36 -8.12 3.51
CA PHE A 150 -10.24 -9.34 4.30
C PHE A 150 -9.23 -9.15 5.43
N ASP A 151 -7.98 -8.85 5.12
CA ASP A 151 -6.90 -8.65 6.08
C ASP A 151 -7.16 -7.48 7.02
N TYR A 152 -7.66 -6.36 6.48
CA TYR A 152 -8.06 -5.19 7.26
C TYR A 152 -9.07 -5.54 8.37
N ASN A 153 -10.02 -6.44 8.10
CA ASN A 153 -11.00 -6.86 9.08
C ASN A 153 -10.40 -7.82 10.11
N HIS A 154 -9.47 -8.67 9.69
CA HIS A 154 -8.79 -9.66 10.52
C HIS A 154 -7.64 -9.09 11.37
N LEU A 155 -7.16 -7.89 11.05
CA LEU A 155 -6.04 -7.23 11.72
C LEU A 155 -6.48 -5.89 12.35
N PRO A 156 -7.37 -5.92 13.38
CA PRO A 156 -7.82 -4.71 14.06
C PRO A 156 -6.67 -3.85 14.62
N GLU A 157 -5.55 -4.47 14.98
CA GLU A 157 -4.35 -3.81 15.49
C GLU A 157 -3.72 -2.87 14.46
N LEU A 158 -3.92 -3.11 13.17
CA LEU A 158 -3.31 -2.35 12.07
C LEU A 158 -4.29 -1.41 11.35
N LYS A 159 -5.50 -1.19 11.89
CA LYS A 159 -6.52 -0.34 11.26
C LYS A 159 -6.16 1.16 11.18
N GLU A 160 -5.19 1.59 11.97
CA GLU A 160 -4.70 2.98 12.01
C GLU A 160 -3.85 3.36 10.80
N TYR A 161 -3.34 2.38 10.06
CA TYR A 161 -2.55 2.58 8.86
C TYR A 161 -3.42 2.86 7.63
N ASN A 162 -2.83 3.35 6.54
CA ASN A 162 -3.54 3.57 5.29
C ASN A 162 -3.58 2.25 4.51
N TRP A 163 -4.78 1.67 4.31
CA TRP A 163 -4.94 0.38 3.63
C TRP A 163 -5.31 0.56 2.16
N TYR A 164 -4.65 -0.20 1.28
CA TYR A 164 -4.76 -0.13 -0.16
C TYR A 164 -5.08 -1.51 -0.76
N ASP A 165 -6.16 -1.59 -1.53
CA ASP A 165 -6.59 -2.86 -2.16
C ASP A 165 -5.97 -3.05 -3.55
N ILE A 166 -4.98 -3.94 -3.65
CA ILE A 166 -4.27 -4.24 -4.91
C ILE A 166 -5.25 -4.69 -6.00
N MET A 167 -6.30 -5.42 -5.64
CA MET A 167 -7.31 -5.93 -6.59
C MET A 167 -8.00 -4.78 -7.35
N ARG A 168 -8.17 -3.59 -6.73
CA ARG A 168 -8.79 -2.42 -7.39
C ARG A 168 -7.96 -1.87 -8.55
N ILE A 169 -6.65 -2.10 -8.52
CA ILE A 169 -5.75 -1.74 -9.62
C ILE A 169 -5.59 -2.94 -10.57
N ALA A 170 -5.33 -4.12 -10.03
CA ALA A 170 -5.02 -5.31 -10.80
C ALA A 170 -6.17 -5.79 -11.71
N ALA A 171 -7.43 -5.69 -11.26
CA ALA A 171 -8.58 -6.24 -11.97
C ALA A 171 -9.18 -5.30 -13.04
N TYR A 172 -8.65 -4.08 -13.19
CA TYR A 172 -9.23 -3.03 -14.04
C TYR A 172 -8.35 -2.73 -15.25
N LYS A 173 -8.92 -2.84 -16.45
CA LYS A 173 -8.17 -2.72 -17.71
C LYS A 173 -7.49 -1.37 -17.95
N GLN A 174 -7.99 -0.30 -17.32
CA GLN A 174 -7.36 1.02 -17.42
C GLN A 174 -6.03 1.11 -16.67
N TYR A 175 -5.77 0.18 -15.73
CA TYR A 175 -4.54 0.13 -14.95
C TYR A 175 -3.70 -1.09 -15.29
N ASN A 176 -4.32 -2.24 -15.53
CA ASN A 176 -3.63 -3.47 -15.90
C ASN A 176 -3.72 -3.71 -17.41
N HIS A 177 -2.70 -3.25 -18.14
CA HIS A 177 -2.59 -3.41 -19.59
C HIS A 177 -2.24 -4.84 -20.03
N SER A 178 -1.95 -5.74 -19.10
CA SER A 178 -1.67 -7.16 -19.41
C SER A 178 -2.96 -7.99 -19.55
N ILE A 179 -4.12 -7.42 -19.22
CA ILE A 179 -5.41 -8.08 -19.38
C ILE A 179 -5.77 -8.13 -20.87
N PRO A 180 -6.01 -9.32 -21.46
CA PRO A 180 -6.44 -9.43 -22.85
C PRO A 180 -7.81 -8.78 -23.11
N GLU A 181 -7.95 -8.08 -24.23
CA GLU A 181 -9.22 -7.47 -24.65
C GLU A 181 -10.34 -8.49 -24.90
N THR A 182 -9.98 -9.76 -25.11
CA THR A 182 -10.91 -10.87 -25.33
C THR A 182 -11.67 -11.30 -24.08
N LEU A 183 -11.25 -10.89 -22.88
CA LEU A 183 -11.91 -11.24 -21.63
C LEU A 183 -13.19 -10.43 -21.40
N GLN A 184 -14.05 -10.92 -20.51
CA GLN A 184 -15.31 -10.23 -20.20
C GLN A 184 -15.13 -9.17 -19.11
N PHE A 185 -15.68 -7.99 -19.36
CA PHE A 185 -15.61 -6.86 -18.44
C PHE A 185 -16.99 -6.40 -17.97
N CYS A 186 -17.02 -5.89 -16.75
CA CYS A 186 -18.07 -5.00 -16.26
C CYS A 186 -18.02 -3.66 -17.02
N LYS A 187 -19.14 -2.91 -16.98
CA LYS A 187 -19.19 -1.56 -17.58
C LYS A 187 -18.14 -0.59 -17.00
N THR A 188 -17.68 -0.87 -15.77
CA THR A 188 -16.64 -0.11 -15.06
C THR A 188 -15.21 -0.40 -15.53
N GLY A 189 -15.01 -1.39 -16.40
CA GLY A 189 -13.68 -1.84 -16.83
C GLY A 189 -13.05 -2.94 -15.96
N ARG A 190 -13.71 -3.36 -14.88
CA ARG A 190 -13.30 -4.50 -14.05
C ARG A 190 -13.52 -5.83 -14.78
N LEU A 191 -12.61 -6.79 -14.64
CA LEU A 191 -12.82 -8.18 -15.04
C LEU A 191 -14.03 -8.80 -14.32
N LYS A 192 -14.78 -9.66 -15.03
CA LYS A 192 -15.93 -10.40 -14.45
C LYS A 192 -15.54 -11.68 -13.72
N SER A 193 -14.46 -12.32 -14.13
CA SER A 193 -13.90 -13.54 -13.56
C SER A 193 -12.37 -13.49 -13.66
N ASP A 194 -11.68 -14.47 -13.07
CA ASP A 194 -10.24 -14.67 -13.24
C ASP A 194 -9.42 -13.43 -12.84
N TYR A 195 -9.82 -12.79 -11.74
CA TYR A 195 -9.15 -11.63 -11.15
C TYR A 195 -8.58 -11.92 -9.75
N GLY A 196 -8.44 -13.19 -9.37
CA GLY A 196 -7.65 -13.59 -8.20
C GLY A 196 -6.14 -13.40 -8.44
N VAL A 197 -5.34 -13.59 -7.39
CA VAL A 197 -3.87 -13.45 -7.43
C VAL A 197 -3.27 -14.30 -8.55
N GLU A 198 -3.57 -15.60 -8.59
CA GLU A 198 -3.01 -16.50 -9.59
C GLU A 198 -3.30 -16.11 -11.06
N PRO A 199 -4.55 -15.90 -11.49
CA PRO A 199 -4.83 -15.43 -12.84
C PRO A 199 -4.14 -14.11 -13.20
N ILE A 200 -4.14 -13.14 -12.28
CA ILE A 200 -3.50 -11.85 -12.50
C ILE A 200 -1.98 -11.99 -12.62
N MET A 201 -1.36 -12.78 -11.75
CA MET A 201 0.07 -13.07 -11.81
C MET A 201 0.45 -13.73 -13.14
N LYS A 202 -0.35 -14.69 -13.62
CA LYS A 202 -0.16 -15.32 -14.94
C LYS A 202 -0.25 -14.30 -16.08
N MET A 203 -1.20 -13.37 -16.03
CA MET A 203 -1.35 -12.31 -17.06
C MET A 203 -0.16 -11.35 -17.03
N LEU A 204 0.24 -10.88 -15.86
CA LEU A 204 1.30 -9.88 -15.67
C LEU A 204 2.70 -10.44 -15.99
N SER A 205 3.00 -11.66 -15.54
CA SER A 205 4.31 -12.28 -15.73
C SER A 205 4.45 -13.00 -17.07
N GLY A 206 3.33 -13.35 -17.73
CA GLY A 206 3.30 -14.27 -18.87
C GLY A 206 3.60 -15.73 -18.48
N ASN A 207 3.88 -16.03 -17.21
CA ASN A 207 4.18 -17.38 -16.74
C ASN A 207 2.89 -18.16 -16.48
N ARG A 208 2.42 -18.89 -17.49
CA ARG A 208 1.23 -19.75 -17.38
C ARG A 208 1.35 -20.90 -16.39
N ARG A 209 2.56 -21.23 -15.92
CA ARG A 209 2.82 -22.30 -14.95
C ARG A 209 2.82 -21.84 -13.51
N TYR A 210 2.68 -20.53 -13.27
CA TYR A 210 2.54 -20.01 -11.91
C TYR A 210 1.35 -20.70 -11.20
N SER A 211 1.52 -20.99 -9.92
CA SER A 211 0.48 -21.52 -9.04
C SER A 211 0.71 -20.88 -7.69
N GLU A 212 -0.34 -20.32 -7.12
CA GLU A 212 -0.28 -19.75 -5.76
C GLU A 212 -0.04 -20.86 -4.73
N VAL A 213 0.71 -20.54 -3.67
CA VAL A 213 1.10 -21.52 -2.64
C VAL A 213 0.14 -21.46 -1.46
N HIS A 214 -0.50 -20.31 -1.19
CA HIS A 214 -1.33 -20.10 -0.01
C HIS A 214 -0.52 -20.20 1.30
N ASN A 215 0.67 -19.60 1.25
CA ASN A 215 1.53 -19.36 2.41
C ASN A 215 1.68 -17.84 2.53
N ALA A 216 1.21 -17.29 3.65
CA ALA A 216 1.04 -15.85 3.79
C ALA A 216 2.26 -14.99 3.40
N VAL A 217 3.51 -15.41 3.69
CA VAL A 217 4.68 -14.60 3.31
C VAL A 217 5.06 -14.72 1.84
N LEU A 218 4.79 -15.87 1.22
CA LEU A 218 4.95 -16.04 -0.22
C LEU A 218 3.85 -15.28 -0.96
N ASP A 219 2.62 -15.32 -0.47
CA ASP A 219 1.51 -14.59 -1.10
C ASP A 219 1.69 -13.08 -0.94
N ALA A 220 2.12 -12.59 0.23
CA ALA A 220 2.50 -11.17 0.38
C ALA A 220 3.62 -10.75 -0.59
N GLU A 221 4.57 -11.65 -0.90
CA GLU A 221 5.62 -11.41 -1.90
C GLU A 221 5.05 -11.41 -3.33
N ASP A 222 4.17 -12.36 -3.67
CA ASP A 222 3.50 -12.44 -4.97
C ASP A 222 2.59 -11.22 -5.19
N GLU A 223 1.90 -10.75 -4.16
CA GLU A 223 1.11 -9.54 -4.18
C GLU A 223 1.96 -8.28 -4.39
N LEU A 224 3.10 -8.16 -3.69
CA LEU A 224 4.06 -7.08 -3.94
C LEU A 224 4.60 -7.16 -5.38
N LYS A 225 4.79 -8.38 -5.89
CA LYS A 225 5.23 -8.61 -7.27
C LYS A 225 4.15 -8.21 -8.29
N ILE A 226 2.87 -8.38 -7.98
CA ILE A 226 1.76 -7.84 -8.78
C ILE A 226 1.86 -6.32 -8.85
N VAL A 227 2.04 -5.64 -7.70
CA VAL A 227 2.20 -4.18 -7.63
C VAL A 227 3.38 -3.71 -8.49
N GLU A 228 4.52 -4.41 -8.44
CA GLU A 228 5.70 -4.17 -9.29
C GLU A 228 5.36 -4.31 -10.79
N LEU A 229 4.72 -5.42 -11.18
CA LEU A 229 4.46 -5.74 -12.58
C LEU A 229 3.35 -4.88 -13.21
N LEU A 230 2.47 -4.31 -12.39
CA LEU A 230 1.47 -3.33 -12.85
C LEU A 230 2.12 -2.05 -13.39
N LYS A 231 3.36 -1.73 -12.97
CA LYS A 231 4.12 -0.55 -13.40
C LYS A 231 3.34 0.77 -13.25
N GLN A 232 2.41 0.80 -12.31
CA GLN A 232 1.70 2.01 -11.91
C GLN A 232 2.54 2.76 -10.89
N LYS A 233 2.48 4.08 -10.90
CA LYS A 233 3.12 4.90 -9.87
C LYS A 233 2.33 4.81 -8.56
N ILE A 234 2.99 5.07 -7.43
CA ILE A 234 2.38 4.99 -6.11
C ILE A 234 1.12 5.87 -5.96
N ASP A 235 1.10 7.05 -6.60
CA ASP A 235 -0.03 7.99 -6.58
C ASP A 235 -1.31 7.42 -7.21
N VAL A 236 -1.20 6.46 -8.13
CA VAL A 236 -2.36 5.76 -8.71
C VAL A 236 -3.10 4.97 -7.64
N TYR A 237 -2.39 4.44 -6.65
CA TYR A 237 -2.98 3.61 -5.60
C TYR A 237 -3.83 4.40 -4.61
N GLU A 238 -3.78 5.74 -4.59
CA GLU A 238 -4.70 6.55 -3.79
C GLU A 238 -6.19 6.26 -4.09
N CYS A 239 -6.52 5.86 -5.33
CA CYS A 239 -7.88 5.45 -5.66
C CYS A 239 -8.25 4.04 -5.16
N ALA A 240 -7.27 3.26 -4.70
CA ALA A 240 -7.42 1.94 -4.13
C ALA A 240 -7.48 1.92 -2.59
N ARG A 241 -7.34 3.08 -1.95
CA ARG A 241 -7.45 3.22 -0.49
C ARG A 241 -8.84 2.78 0.03
N ILE A 242 -8.89 2.11 1.19
CA ILE A 242 -10.13 1.52 1.74
C ILE A 242 -10.59 2.08 3.10
N ASN A 243 -9.81 2.96 3.74
CA ASN A 243 -10.13 3.59 5.03
C ASN A 243 -9.76 5.07 5.09
#